data_AF-A0A7X8D5E0-F1
#
_entry.id   AF-A0A7X8D5E0-F1
#
_cell.length_a   1.000
_cell.length_b   1.000
_cell.length_c   1.000
_cell.angle_alpha   90.00
_cell.angle_beta   90.00
_cell.angle_gamma   90.00
#
_symmetry.space_group_name_H-M   'P 1'
#
loop_
_entity.id
_entity.type
_entity.pdbx_description
1 polymer ?
#
loop_
_entity_poly.entity_id
_entity_poly.type
_entity_poly.pdbx_seq_one_letter_code
_entity_poly.pdbx_strand_id
1 'polypeptide(L)'
;MENPSRRAFLGGKVPELSPWDQFLLQLHRKVQGTVHPLEAESSQALLTVAVIADLHHARQLCHAFGVKLYVLGMPYCADDLVNPVLWVDVSQLNQLLLVDKGKNQWFMQAGVTMAQLKAAGFSQLADLPDTLNVACWLAQPQYHSYAPQQVQKSGLVHASLLMADGTVSSLGAFGTQNTKPLNTPTLRQLVPRLFQLSQSEAMQQLLMLPNWGAQYRLDALVTEPVNLAYLLLGHGGHLGVLEWVVIQQSELRVPPPLKSPPLSATQQILAQELDAAVRAAFDPDALFSF
;
A
#
# COMPACT_ATOMS: atom_id res chain seq x y z
N MET A 1 -31.22 -67.09 16.88
CA MET A 1 -30.13 -66.72 15.96
C MET A 1 -30.46 -65.33 15.47
N GLU A 2 -30.11 -64.33 16.28
CA GLU A 2 -30.45 -62.93 16.01
C GLU A 2 -29.40 -62.32 15.08
N ASN A 3 -29.89 -61.57 14.10
CA ASN A 3 -29.12 -60.79 13.15
C ASN A 3 -29.06 -59.34 13.65
N PRO A 4 -27.89 -58.78 14.01
CA PRO A 4 -27.78 -57.36 14.27
C PRO A 4 -27.17 -56.66 13.04
N SER A 5 -28.04 -56.11 12.21
CA SER A 5 -27.71 -55.00 11.31
C SER A 5 -28.01 -53.68 12.00
N ARG A 6 -27.03 -52.76 12.02
CA ARG A 6 -27.13 -51.28 11.86
C ARG A 6 -26.35 -50.44 12.90
N ARG A 7 -25.66 -49.44 12.32
CA ARG A 7 -25.28 -48.12 12.85
C ARG A 7 -24.08 -48.02 13.80
N ALA A 8 -22.90 -47.93 13.21
CA ALA A 8 -21.82 -47.10 13.75
C ALA A 8 -21.92 -45.71 13.10
N PHE A 9 -22.73 -44.83 13.69
CA PHE A 9 -22.73 -43.40 13.40
C PHE A 9 -22.56 -42.68 14.74
N LEU A 10 -21.70 -41.66 14.76
CA LEU A 10 -21.51 -40.65 15.81
C LEU A 10 -20.58 -41.03 16.98
N GLY A 11 -19.28 -40.73 16.82
CA GLY A 11 -18.32 -40.74 17.93
C GLY A 11 -17.01 -39.98 17.68
N GLY A 12 -16.77 -39.48 16.46
CA GLY A 12 -15.62 -38.63 16.18
C GLY A 12 -15.90 -37.20 16.61
N LYS A 13 -15.18 -36.71 17.63
CA LYS A 13 -15.05 -35.27 17.90
C LYS A 13 -14.64 -34.58 16.60
N VAL A 14 -15.43 -33.62 16.13
CA VAL A 14 -15.01 -32.76 15.01
C VAL A 14 -13.72 -32.07 15.47
N PRO A 15 -12.59 -32.20 14.75
CA PRO A 15 -11.38 -31.49 15.11
C PRO A 15 -11.69 -29.99 15.10
N GLU A 16 -11.35 -29.30 16.19
CA GLU A 16 -11.47 -27.86 16.24
C GLU A 16 -10.44 -27.26 15.29
N LEU A 17 -10.92 -26.51 14.29
CA LEU A 17 -10.06 -25.88 13.30
C LEU A 17 -9.14 -24.86 14.00
N SER A 18 -7.87 -24.82 13.61
CA SER A 18 -6.96 -23.78 14.08
C SER A 18 -7.45 -22.38 13.65
N PRO A 19 -7.04 -21.29 14.33
CA PRO A 19 -7.38 -19.93 13.90
C PRO A 19 -7.00 -19.66 12.44
N TRP A 20 -5.88 -20.22 11.98
CA TRP A 20 -5.43 -20.12 10.59
C TRP A 20 -6.36 -20.85 9.62
N ASP A 21 -6.78 -22.08 9.94
CA ASP A 21 -7.72 -22.84 9.11
C ASP A 21 -9.09 -22.17 9.03
N GLN A 22 -9.55 -21.58 10.14
CA GLN A 22 -10.79 -20.79 10.18
C GLN A 22 -10.68 -19.54 9.33
N PHE A 23 -9.55 -18.82 9.40
CA PHE A 23 -9.25 -17.67 8.55
C PHE A 23 -9.32 -18.05 7.07
N LEU A 24 -8.59 -19.10 6.66
CA LEU A 24 -8.58 -19.55 5.26
C LEU A 24 -9.98 -19.95 4.81
N LEU A 25 -10.72 -20.70 5.61
CA LEU A 25 -12.07 -21.13 5.27
C LEU A 25 -13.03 -19.93 5.10
N GLN A 26 -12.90 -18.88 5.91
CA GLN A 26 -13.69 -17.66 5.73
C GLN A 26 -13.25 -16.85 4.50
N LEU A 27 -11.94 -16.78 4.24
CA LEU A 27 -11.38 -16.08 3.09
C LEU A 27 -11.92 -16.68 1.79
N HIS A 28 -11.82 -18.01 1.62
CA HIS A 28 -12.33 -18.72 0.44
C HIS A 28 -13.84 -18.52 0.20
N ARG A 29 -14.62 -18.24 1.25
CA ARG A 29 -16.08 -18.01 1.13
C ARG A 29 -16.44 -16.58 0.75
N LYS A 30 -15.59 -15.61 1.08
CA LYS A 30 -15.88 -14.18 0.93
C LYS A 30 -15.30 -13.58 -0.35
N VAL A 31 -14.16 -14.08 -0.80
CA VAL A 31 -13.47 -13.54 -1.99
C VAL A 31 -13.93 -14.25 -3.27
N GLN A 32 -13.85 -13.54 -4.38
CA GLN A 32 -14.04 -14.07 -5.73
C GLN A 32 -12.71 -14.53 -6.35
N GLY A 33 -11.59 -13.97 -5.88
CA GLY A 33 -10.24 -14.37 -6.24
C GLY A 33 -9.87 -15.79 -5.80
N THR A 34 -8.65 -16.21 -6.15
CA THR A 34 -8.13 -17.54 -5.82
C THR A 34 -7.19 -17.48 -4.64
N VAL A 35 -7.36 -18.39 -3.68
CA VAL A 35 -6.51 -18.50 -2.49
C VAL A 35 -5.67 -19.77 -2.59
N HIS A 36 -4.36 -19.62 -2.40
CA HIS A 36 -3.37 -20.69 -2.47
C HIS A 36 -2.51 -20.68 -1.20
N PRO A 37 -2.62 -21.69 -0.32
CA PRO A 37 -1.65 -21.89 0.76
C PRO A 37 -0.25 -22.10 0.16
N LEU A 38 0.78 -21.47 0.73
CA LEU A 38 2.13 -21.49 0.16
C LEU A 38 2.94 -22.73 0.57
N GLU A 39 2.83 -23.17 1.83
CA GLU A 39 3.45 -24.40 2.30
C GLU A 39 2.50 -25.12 3.28
N ALA A 40 2.59 -26.46 3.35
CA ALA A 40 1.64 -27.27 4.12
C ALA A 40 1.67 -27.00 5.64
N GLU A 41 2.81 -26.55 6.16
CA GLU A 41 3.01 -26.26 7.59
C GLU A 41 3.22 -24.76 7.88
N SER A 42 3.11 -23.90 6.86
CA SER A 42 3.22 -22.45 7.05
C SER A 42 1.86 -21.80 7.24
N SER A 43 1.80 -20.81 8.14
CA SER A 43 0.64 -19.92 8.27
C SER A 43 0.68 -18.84 7.18
N GLN A 44 0.94 -19.23 5.93
CA GLN A 44 1.06 -18.31 4.80
C GLN A 44 0.20 -18.74 3.61
N ALA A 45 -0.48 -17.77 3.01
CA ALA A 45 -1.25 -17.98 1.80
C ALA A 45 -1.12 -16.80 0.83
N LEU A 46 -1.37 -17.06 -0.45
CA LEU A 46 -1.46 -16.08 -1.50
C LEU A 46 -2.92 -15.97 -1.97
N LEU A 47 -3.48 -14.76 -1.92
CA LEU A 47 -4.72 -14.39 -2.58
C LEU A 47 -4.39 -13.68 -3.88
N THR A 48 -4.74 -14.27 -5.03
CA THR A 48 -4.83 -13.52 -6.29
C THR A 48 -6.20 -12.88 -6.36
N VAL A 49 -6.23 -11.56 -6.22
CA VAL A 49 -7.45 -10.75 -6.21
C VAL A 49 -8.09 -10.76 -7.58
N ALA A 50 -9.41 -10.98 -7.66
CA ALA A 50 -10.17 -10.84 -8.90
C ALA A 50 -10.84 -9.47 -9.01
N VAL A 51 -11.33 -8.94 -7.89
CA VAL A 51 -12.06 -7.67 -7.81
C VAL A 51 -11.65 -6.88 -6.56
N ILE A 52 -11.83 -5.56 -6.59
CA ILE A 52 -11.47 -4.68 -5.45
C ILE A 52 -12.13 -5.15 -4.14
N ALA A 53 -13.37 -5.66 -4.19
CA ALA A 53 -14.07 -6.16 -3.01
C ALA A 53 -13.30 -7.28 -2.26
N ASP A 54 -12.46 -8.06 -2.96
CA ASP A 54 -11.63 -9.08 -2.32
C ASP A 54 -10.61 -8.45 -1.37
N LEU A 55 -10.04 -7.28 -1.71
CA LEU A 55 -9.11 -6.55 -0.84
C LEU A 55 -9.77 -6.15 0.48
N HIS A 56 -11.01 -5.66 0.41
CA HIS A 56 -11.76 -5.29 1.60
C HIS A 56 -12.06 -6.50 2.49
N HIS A 57 -12.51 -7.60 1.89
CA HIS A 57 -12.80 -8.83 2.62
C HIS A 57 -11.54 -9.43 3.23
N ALA A 58 -10.43 -9.47 2.48
CA ALA A 58 -9.13 -9.91 2.95
C ALA A 58 -8.65 -9.05 4.13
N ARG A 59 -8.63 -7.71 3.99
CA ARG A 59 -8.24 -6.79 5.06
C ARG A 59 -9.07 -6.98 6.32
N GLN A 60 -10.38 -7.10 6.18
CA GLN A 60 -11.28 -7.31 7.32
C GLN A 60 -10.96 -8.61 8.06
N LEU A 61 -10.74 -9.71 7.33
CA LEU A 61 -10.40 -10.99 7.92
C LEU A 61 -9.00 -10.96 8.54
N CYS A 62 -8.03 -10.33 7.87
CA CYS A 62 -6.67 -10.21 8.38
C CYS A 62 -6.65 -9.50 9.73
N HIS A 63 -7.37 -8.38 9.85
CA HIS A 63 -7.54 -7.68 11.12
C HIS A 63 -8.23 -8.54 12.18
N ALA A 64 -9.34 -9.21 11.83
CA ALA A 64 -10.10 -10.03 12.77
C ALA A 64 -9.34 -11.25 13.32
N PHE A 65 -8.43 -11.82 12.53
CA PHE A 65 -7.67 -13.02 12.87
C PHE A 65 -6.21 -12.74 13.26
N GLY A 66 -5.77 -11.48 13.27
CA GLY A 66 -4.37 -11.12 13.56
C GLY A 66 -3.39 -11.61 12.49
N VAL A 67 -3.83 -11.72 11.23
CA VAL A 67 -3.00 -12.10 10.09
C VAL A 67 -2.44 -10.83 9.46
N LYS A 68 -1.14 -10.77 9.18
CA LYS A 68 -0.53 -9.65 8.47
C LYS A 68 -0.93 -9.64 7.00
N LEU A 69 -1.16 -8.46 6.44
CA LEU A 69 -1.54 -8.29 5.03
C LEU A 69 -0.39 -7.67 4.23
N TYR A 70 0.03 -8.36 3.17
CA TYR A 70 1.14 -7.97 2.32
C TYR A 70 0.72 -7.94 0.85
N VAL A 71 1.17 -6.95 0.08
CA VAL A 71 1.04 -6.98 -1.38
C VAL A 71 2.26 -7.67 -1.97
N LEU A 72 2.04 -8.65 -2.84
CA LEU A 72 3.11 -9.42 -3.49
C LEU A 72 4.04 -8.49 -4.28
N GLY A 73 5.35 -8.63 -4.06
CA GLY A 73 6.39 -7.81 -4.72
C GLY A 73 6.75 -6.51 -3.98
N MET A 74 6.10 -6.21 -2.87
CA MET A 74 6.53 -5.14 -1.96
C MET A 74 7.65 -5.61 -1.01
N PRO A 75 8.49 -4.69 -0.50
CA PRO A 75 9.42 -5.00 0.58
C PRO A 75 8.70 -5.58 1.80
N TYR A 76 9.37 -6.47 2.53
CA TYR A 76 8.85 -7.04 3.76
C TYR A 76 9.96 -7.25 4.80
N CYS A 77 9.58 -7.21 6.08
CA CYS A 77 10.46 -7.58 7.18
C CYS A 77 10.40 -9.09 7.42
N ALA A 78 11.55 -9.77 7.45
CA ALA A 78 11.59 -11.22 7.69
C ALA A 78 11.05 -11.60 9.08
N ASP A 79 11.18 -10.71 10.07
CA ASP A 79 10.69 -10.95 11.43
C ASP A 79 9.15 -11.01 11.48
N ASP A 80 8.45 -10.39 10.52
CA ASP A 80 6.99 -10.46 10.45
C ASP A 80 6.48 -11.85 10.03
N LEU A 81 7.31 -12.68 9.39
CA LEU A 81 6.95 -14.03 8.94
C LEU A 81 6.77 -15.02 10.09
N VAL A 82 7.08 -14.62 11.33
CA VAL A 82 6.71 -15.36 12.56
C VAL A 82 5.20 -15.34 12.77
N ASN A 83 4.51 -14.31 12.28
CA ASN A 83 3.06 -14.20 12.32
C ASN A 83 2.44 -14.86 11.06
N PRO A 84 1.15 -15.24 11.12
CA PRO A 84 0.41 -15.60 9.91
C PRO A 84 0.40 -14.46 8.89
N VAL A 85 0.60 -14.78 7.61
CA VAL A 85 0.68 -13.80 6.51
C VAL A 85 -0.28 -14.16 5.38
N LEU A 86 -1.05 -13.16 4.94
CA LEU A 86 -1.73 -13.20 3.66
C LEU A 86 -0.98 -12.30 2.67
N TRP A 87 -0.39 -12.92 1.66
CA TRP A 87 0.12 -12.26 0.48
C TRP A 87 -1.02 -11.99 -0.49
N VAL A 88 -1.02 -10.83 -1.13
CA VAL A 88 -2.06 -10.39 -2.04
C VAL A 88 -1.42 -10.03 -3.37
N ASP A 89 -1.76 -10.80 -4.41
CA ASP A 89 -1.45 -10.45 -5.78
C ASP A 89 -2.59 -9.61 -6.38
N VAL A 90 -2.26 -8.38 -6.75
CA VAL A 90 -3.17 -7.39 -7.34
C VAL A 90 -3.14 -7.39 -8.88
N SER A 91 -2.45 -8.35 -9.52
CA SER A 91 -2.20 -8.39 -10.96
C SER A 91 -3.46 -8.30 -11.84
N GLN A 92 -4.63 -8.76 -11.35
CA GLN A 92 -5.89 -8.67 -12.10
C GLN A 92 -6.60 -7.32 -11.95
N LEU A 93 -6.21 -6.48 -10.98
CA LEU A 93 -6.69 -5.10 -10.86
C LEU A 93 -5.90 -4.21 -11.82
N ASN A 94 -6.10 -4.36 -13.13
CA ASN A 94 -5.22 -3.79 -14.15
C ASN A 94 -5.92 -2.87 -15.17
N GLN A 95 -7.04 -2.26 -14.77
CA GLN A 95 -7.72 -1.27 -15.60
C GLN A 95 -6.86 0.00 -15.76
N LEU A 96 -6.69 0.43 -17.02
CA LEU A 96 -5.96 1.62 -17.43
C LEU A 96 -6.83 2.46 -18.38
N LEU A 97 -7.13 3.71 -18.01
CA LEU A 97 -8.03 4.59 -18.77
C LEU A 97 -7.51 6.02 -18.81
N LEU A 98 -7.57 6.66 -19.98
CA LEU A 98 -7.40 8.12 -20.09
C LEU A 98 -8.69 8.79 -19.60
N VAL A 99 -8.63 9.50 -18.47
CA VAL A 99 -9.80 10.12 -17.81
C VAL A 99 -9.93 11.62 -18.05
N ASP A 100 -8.84 12.30 -18.38
CA ASP A 100 -8.86 13.69 -18.85
C ASP A 100 -7.86 13.88 -19.99
N LYS A 101 -8.37 14.00 -21.22
CA LYS A 101 -7.55 14.21 -22.41
C LYS A 101 -6.89 15.59 -22.44
N GLY A 102 -7.55 16.62 -21.89
CA GLY A 102 -7.03 17.99 -21.88
C GLY A 102 -5.83 18.14 -20.94
N LYS A 103 -5.86 17.45 -19.80
CA LYS A 103 -4.77 17.44 -18.82
C LYS A 103 -3.80 16.27 -19.00
N ASN A 104 -4.11 15.31 -19.87
CA ASN A 104 -3.40 14.06 -20.03
C ASN A 104 -3.31 13.24 -18.72
N GLN A 105 -4.46 13.07 -18.06
CA GLN A 105 -4.58 12.31 -16.82
C GLN A 105 -5.11 10.90 -17.08
N TRP A 106 -4.44 9.93 -16.47
CA TRP A 106 -4.70 8.51 -16.62
C TRP A 106 -5.07 7.91 -15.28
N PHE A 107 -6.22 7.24 -15.23
CA PHE A 107 -6.59 6.34 -14.16
C PHE A 107 -5.92 5.00 -14.37
N MET A 108 -5.34 4.43 -13.31
CA MET A 108 -4.72 3.12 -13.32
C MET A 108 -4.98 2.41 -12.00
N GLN A 109 -5.45 1.16 -12.07
CA GLN A 109 -5.54 0.29 -10.91
C GLN A 109 -4.14 -0.22 -10.50
N ALA A 110 -4.04 -0.69 -9.25
CA ALA A 110 -2.79 -1.13 -8.61
C ALA A 110 -1.98 -2.18 -9.41
N GLY A 111 -2.65 -3.07 -10.13
CA GLY A 111 -2.06 -4.14 -10.93
C GLY A 111 -1.63 -3.76 -12.34
N VAL A 112 -1.88 -2.53 -12.80
CA VAL A 112 -1.40 -2.06 -14.11
C VAL A 112 0.13 -2.19 -14.16
N THR A 113 0.66 -2.82 -15.20
CA THR A 113 2.11 -3.05 -15.35
C THR A 113 2.80 -1.91 -16.09
N MET A 114 4.11 -1.79 -15.90
CA MET A 114 4.91 -0.84 -16.69
C MET A 114 4.85 -1.16 -18.18
N ALA A 115 4.75 -2.44 -18.59
CA ALA A 115 4.54 -2.81 -19.98
C ALA A 115 3.27 -2.17 -20.57
N GLN A 116 2.16 -2.19 -19.81
CA GLN A 116 0.90 -1.54 -20.21
C GLN A 116 1.06 -0.01 -20.30
N LEU A 117 1.75 0.62 -19.35
CA LEU A 117 2.02 2.05 -19.38
C LEU A 117 2.90 2.45 -20.58
N LYS A 118 3.95 1.68 -20.89
CA LYS A 118 4.78 1.90 -22.08
C LYS A 118 3.96 1.80 -23.36
N ALA A 119 3.10 0.79 -23.47
CA ALA A 119 2.18 0.65 -24.60
C ALA A 119 1.18 1.82 -24.71
N ALA A 120 0.79 2.42 -23.58
CA ALA A 120 -0.03 3.63 -23.51
C ALA A 120 0.75 4.94 -23.77
N GLY A 121 2.06 4.87 -24.02
CA GLY A 121 2.88 6.02 -24.40
C GLY A 121 3.66 6.68 -23.26
N PHE A 122 3.78 6.05 -22.09
CA PHE A 122 4.62 6.53 -20.98
C PHE A 122 6.12 6.28 -21.28
N SER A 123 6.65 6.94 -22.30
CA SER A 123 8.04 6.72 -22.77
C SER A 123 9.09 7.05 -21.73
N GLN A 124 8.81 7.95 -20.80
CA GLN A 124 9.71 8.27 -19.69
C GLN A 124 9.96 7.07 -18.76
N LEU A 125 9.08 6.06 -18.74
CA LEU A 125 9.23 4.86 -17.91
C LEU A 125 9.92 3.70 -18.64
N ALA A 126 10.56 3.94 -19.80
CA ALA A 126 11.12 2.90 -20.67
C ALA A 126 12.10 1.96 -19.95
N ASP A 127 12.90 2.49 -19.03
CA ASP A 127 13.95 1.74 -18.32
C ASP A 127 13.43 0.92 -17.13
N LEU A 128 12.15 1.03 -16.76
CA LEU A 128 11.57 0.26 -15.66
C LEU A 128 11.25 -1.19 -16.09
N PRO A 129 11.32 -2.19 -15.19
CA PRO A 129 10.99 -3.57 -15.53
C PRO A 129 9.53 -3.72 -15.99
N ASP A 130 9.29 -4.46 -17.07
CA ASP A 130 7.96 -4.64 -17.66
C ASP A 130 6.94 -5.29 -16.71
N THR A 131 7.42 -6.17 -15.82
CA THR A 131 6.60 -6.90 -14.85
C THR A 131 6.26 -6.09 -13.59
N LEU A 132 6.91 -4.94 -13.38
CA LEU A 132 6.62 -4.07 -12.25
C LEU A 132 5.20 -3.51 -12.39
N ASN A 133 4.36 -3.70 -11.38
CA ASN A 133 3.02 -3.10 -11.33
C ASN A 133 3.04 -1.74 -10.62
N VAL A 134 1.97 -0.96 -10.80
CA VAL A 134 1.82 0.38 -10.23
C VAL A 134 1.93 0.37 -8.70
N ALA A 135 1.33 -0.60 -8.02
CA ALA A 135 1.45 -0.72 -6.56
C ALA A 135 2.90 -0.88 -6.11
N CYS A 136 3.65 -1.81 -6.70
CA CYS A 136 5.06 -2.04 -6.38
C CYS A 136 5.93 -0.85 -6.79
N TRP A 137 5.66 -0.23 -7.94
CA TRP A 137 6.35 0.97 -8.39
C TRP A 137 6.19 2.12 -7.39
N LEU A 138 4.97 2.40 -6.93
CA LEU A 138 4.72 3.46 -5.94
C LEU A 138 5.30 3.12 -4.58
N ALA A 139 5.26 1.86 -4.14
CA ALA A 139 5.76 1.47 -2.82
C ALA A 139 7.28 1.56 -2.67
N GLN A 140 8.05 1.47 -3.74
CA GLN A 140 9.52 1.30 -3.66
C GLN A 140 10.26 2.65 -3.72
N PRO A 141 11.00 3.06 -2.66
CA PRO A 141 11.66 4.37 -2.58
C PRO A 141 12.67 4.64 -3.71
N GLN A 142 13.32 3.61 -4.27
CA GLN A 142 14.31 3.81 -5.34
C GLN A 142 13.73 4.42 -6.61
N TYR A 143 12.41 4.35 -6.81
CA TYR A 143 11.73 4.97 -7.96
C TYR A 143 11.25 6.39 -7.69
N HIS A 144 11.41 6.89 -6.46
CA HIS A 144 10.85 8.16 -5.98
C HIS A 144 11.89 9.07 -5.31
N SER A 145 13.14 9.01 -5.78
CA SER A 145 14.30 9.74 -5.29
C SER A 145 14.30 11.25 -5.61
N TYR A 146 13.13 11.88 -5.74
CA TYR A 146 13.05 13.33 -5.93
C TYR A 146 13.69 14.05 -4.75
N ALA A 147 14.46 15.11 -5.04
CA ALA A 147 14.91 16.05 -4.02
C ALA A 147 13.72 16.56 -3.17
N PRO A 148 13.97 17.02 -1.94
CA PRO A 148 12.92 17.59 -1.10
C PRO A 148 12.13 18.66 -1.87
N GLN A 149 10.81 18.69 -1.69
CA GLN A 149 9.91 19.69 -2.30
C GLN A 149 9.80 19.60 -3.83
N GLN A 150 10.22 18.47 -4.43
CA GLN A 150 10.11 18.21 -5.86
C GLN A 150 9.21 17.00 -6.21
N VAL A 151 8.47 16.47 -5.23
CA VAL A 151 7.53 15.33 -5.37
C VAL A 151 6.47 15.49 -6.46
N GLN A 152 6.09 16.72 -6.77
CA GLN A 152 5.11 17.06 -7.81
C GLN A 152 5.55 16.60 -9.19
N LYS A 153 6.86 16.41 -9.41
CA LYS A 153 7.40 15.82 -10.64
C LYS A 153 7.06 14.34 -10.82
N SER A 154 6.46 13.68 -9.82
CA SER A 154 5.88 12.33 -9.98
C SER A 154 4.66 12.30 -10.88
N GLY A 155 4.00 13.44 -11.11
CA GLY A 155 2.71 13.50 -11.81
C GLY A 155 1.57 12.81 -11.06
N LEU A 156 1.75 12.35 -9.81
CA LEU A 156 0.68 11.73 -9.04
C LEU A 156 -0.37 12.78 -8.63
N VAL A 157 -1.59 12.63 -9.12
CA VAL A 157 -2.68 13.59 -8.88
C VAL A 157 -3.59 13.12 -7.76
N HIS A 158 -3.94 11.83 -7.78
CA HIS A 158 -4.94 11.27 -6.89
C HIS A 158 -4.66 9.79 -6.62
N ALA A 159 -5.10 9.30 -5.47
CA ALA A 159 -5.01 7.89 -5.09
C ALA A 159 -6.20 7.45 -4.23
N SER A 160 -6.54 6.17 -4.33
CA SER A 160 -7.42 5.47 -3.40
C SER A 160 -6.64 4.45 -2.62
N LEU A 161 -6.75 4.55 -1.30
CA LEU A 161 -6.05 3.70 -0.35
C LEU A 161 -7.05 3.04 0.59
N LEU A 162 -7.06 1.71 0.61
CA LEU A 162 -7.74 0.93 1.65
C LEU A 162 -6.90 0.97 2.92
N MET A 163 -7.44 1.63 3.93
CA MET A 163 -6.76 1.94 5.20
C MET A 163 -6.77 0.76 6.18
N ALA A 164 -5.94 0.86 7.21
CA ALA A 164 -5.85 -0.13 8.28
C ALA A 164 -7.16 -0.33 9.03
N ASP A 165 -8.10 0.63 9.04
CA ASP A 165 -9.41 0.53 9.68
C ASP A 165 -10.51 -0.03 8.75
N GLY A 166 -10.18 -0.29 7.48
CA GLY A 166 -11.10 -0.76 6.44
C GLY A 166 -11.88 0.34 5.70
N THR A 167 -11.64 1.62 6.01
CA THR A 167 -12.16 2.73 5.22
C THR A 167 -11.31 2.96 3.96
N VAL A 168 -11.90 3.61 2.96
CA VAL A 168 -11.20 4.01 1.74
C VAL A 168 -10.90 5.50 1.78
N SER A 169 -9.63 5.86 1.83
CA SER A 169 -9.18 7.25 1.80
C SER A 169 -8.90 7.69 0.37
N SER A 170 -9.55 8.78 -0.04
CA SER A 170 -9.33 9.47 -1.31
C SER A 170 -8.29 10.56 -1.09
N LEU A 171 -7.07 10.32 -1.54
CA LEU A 171 -5.91 11.19 -1.36
C LEU A 171 -5.66 12.01 -2.62
N GLY A 172 -5.38 13.30 -2.48
CA GLY A 172 -5.13 14.20 -3.60
C GLY A 172 -4.75 15.59 -3.12
N ALA A 173 -4.93 16.58 -4.01
CA ALA A 173 -4.78 17.99 -3.66
C ALA A 173 -5.47 18.32 -2.31
N PHE A 174 -4.86 19.17 -1.51
CA PHE A 174 -5.39 19.56 -0.21
C PHE A 174 -5.07 21.04 0.02
N GLY A 175 -5.93 21.75 0.77
CA GLY A 175 -5.76 23.17 1.06
C GLY A 175 -6.90 24.04 0.56
N THR A 176 -6.72 25.36 0.65
CA THR A 176 -7.79 26.37 0.52
C THR A 176 -8.48 26.41 -0.85
N GLN A 177 -7.81 25.95 -1.91
CA GLN A 177 -8.39 25.87 -3.25
C GLN A 177 -9.10 24.53 -3.54
N ASN A 178 -8.99 23.53 -2.67
CA ASN A 178 -9.72 22.28 -2.81
C ASN A 178 -10.93 22.25 -1.88
N THR A 179 -12.13 22.22 -2.46
CA THR A 179 -13.40 22.20 -1.75
C THR A 179 -13.91 20.80 -1.44
N LYS A 180 -13.21 19.74 -1.89
CA LYS A 180 -13.61 18.36 -1.59
C LYS A 180 -13.35 18.07 -0.10
N PRO A 181 -14.39 17.67 0.66
CA PRO A 181 -14.19 17.31 2.05
C PRO A 181 -13.34 16.04 2.17
N LEU A 182 -12.56 15.95 3.26
CA LEU A 182 -11.91 14.70 3.64
C LEU A 182 -12.99 13.63 3.85
N ASN A 183 -12.90 12.54 3.08
CA ASN A 183 -14.00 11.60 2.89
C ASN A 183 -14.20 10.62 4.06
N THR A 184 -13.23 10.46 4.95
CA THR A 184 -13.30 9.55 6.11
C THR A 184 -12.99 10.25 7.44
N PRO A 185 -13.55 9.77 8.57
CA PRO A 185 -13.17 10.25 9.91
C PRO A 185 -11.67 10.08 10.19
N THR A 186 -11.11 8.96 9.76
CA THR A 186 -9.70 8.60 9.91
C THR A 186 -8.80 9.62 9.22
N LEU A 187 -9.11 9.97 7.97
CA LEU A 187 -8.35 11.01 7.26
C LEU A 187 -8.47 12.38 7.93
N ARG A 188 -9.65 12.73 8.50
CA ARG A 188 -9.85 13.98 9.25
C ARG A 188 -9.01 14.06 10.53
N GLN A 189 -8.72 12.93 11.18
CA GLN A 189 -7.84 12.86 12.35
C GLN A 189 -6.36 12.83 11.95
N LEU A 190 -6.05 12.10 10.89
CA LEU A 190 -4.70 11.91 10.37
C LEU A 190 -4.08 13.21 9.84
N VAL A 191 -4.82 13.97 9.03
CA VAL A 191 -4.28 15.15 8.35
C VAL A 191 -3.69 16.18 9.33
N PRO A 192 -4.39 16.62 10.40
CA PRO A 192 -3.81 17.50 11.40
C PRO A 192 -2.52 16.95 12.03
N ARG A 193 -2.46 15.63 12.27
CA ARG A 193 -1.26 14.99 12.83
C ARG A 193 -0.09 15.04 11.86
N LEU A 194 -0.32 14.82 10.57
CA LEU A 194 0.73 14.92 9.55
C LEU A 194 1.27 16.36 9.43
N PHE A 195 0.40 17.36 9.47
CA PHE A 195 0.84 18.77 9.50
C PHE A 195 1.59 19.12 10.78
N GLN A 196 1.25 18.54 11.94
CA GLN A 196 2.07 18.70 13.15
C GLN A 196 3.46 18.09 12.97
N LEU A 197 3.56 16.89 12.40
CA LEU A 197 4.84 16.23 12.12
C LEU A 197 5.69 17.03 11.11
N SER A 198 5.04 17.67 10.12
CA SER A 198 5.73 18.49 9.12
C SER A 198 6.32 19.79 9.70
N GLN A 199 5.97 20.15 10.94
CA GLN A 199 6.56 21.30 11.66
C GLN A 199 7.61 20.88 12.69
N SER A 200 7.96 19.58 12.77
CA SER A 200 8.96 19.09 13.73
C SER A 200 10.39 19.51 13.37
N GLU A 201 11.28 19.51 14.36
CA GLU A 201 12.71 19.79 14.14
C GLU A 201 13.36 18.74 13.22
N ALA A 202 13.00 17.45 13.40
CA ALA A 202 13.44 16.37 12.52
C ALA A 202 13.12 16.68 11.05
N MET A 203 11.90 17.16 10.78
CA MET A 203 11.49 17.58 9.44
C MET A 203 12.39 18.70 8.90
N GLN A 204 12.65 19.75 9.69
CA GLN A 204 13.50 20.86 9.26
C GLN A 204 14.92 20.41 8.91
N GLN A 205 15.50 19.49 9.68
CA GLN A 205 16.83 18.96 9.38
C GLN A 205 16.85 18.12 8.09
N LEU A 206 15.82 17.31 7.85
CA LEU A 206 15.72 16.49 6.63
C LEU A 206 15.48 17.34 5.37
N LEU A 207 14.75 18.46 5.47
CA LEU A 207 14.53 19.37 4.35
C LEU A 207 15.83 20.06 3.86
N MET A 208 16.82 20.21 4.73
CA MET A 208 18.12 20.81 4.39
C MET A 208 19.05 19.85 3.64
N LEU A 209 18.68 18.58 3.54
CA LEU A 209 19.46 17.58 2.83
C LEU A 209 19.30 17.74 1.30
N PRO A 210 20.34 17.40 0.52
CA PRO A 210 20.22 17.41 -0.94
C PRO A 210 19.21 16.38 -1.46
N ASN A 211 18.92 15.34 -0.67
CA ASN A 211 17.98 14.27 -1.03
C ASN A 211 17.11 13.95 0.18
N TRP A 212 15.87 13.56 -0.09
CA TRP A 212 14.94 13.17 0.95
C TRP A 212 15.46 11.93 1.68
N GLY A 213 15.57 12.03 3.01
CA GLY A 213 16.19 11.01 3.85
C GLY A 213 15.23 10.04 4.54
N ALA A 214 13.93 10.38 4.61
CA ALA A 214 12.90 9.53 5.19
C ALA A 214 12.16 8.73 4.11
N GLN A 215 11.40 7.72 4.52
CA GLN A 215 10.61 6.89 3.62
C GLN A 215 9.37 7.62 3.13
N TYR A 216 8.56 8.17 4.04
CA TYR A 216 7.31 8.84 3.65
C TYR A 216 7.57 10.29 3.24
N ARG A 217 6.98 10.72 2.12
CA ARG A 217 7.19 12.06 1.54
C ARG A 217 6.45 13.16 2.29
N LEU A 218 6.76 13.33 3.57
CA LEU A 218 6.17 14.39 4.39
C LEU A 218 6.61 15.79 3.92
N ASP A 219 7.68 15.89 3.14
CA ASP A 219 8.09 17.11 2.42
C ASP A 219 7.03 17.63 1.45
N ALA A 220 6.11 16.78 1.00
CA ALA A 220 4.95 17.18 0.22
C ALA A 220 4.03 18.19 0.93
N LEU A 221 4.04 18.23 2.27
CA LEU A 221 3.13 19.08 3.06
C LEU A 221 3.64 20.50 3.26
N VAL A 222 4.91 20.76 2.92
CA VAL A 222 5.54 22.08 3.03
C VAL A 222 5.73 22.75 1.66
N THR A 223 5.24 22.14 0.59
CA THR A 223 5.30 22.65 -0.78
C THR A 223 3.89 22.87 -1.32
N GLU A 224 3.65 24.04 -1.89
CA GLU A 224 2.39 24.35 -2.56
C GLU A 224 2.45 24.00 -4.06
N PRO A 225 1.37 23.43 -4.64
CA PRO A 225 0.15 23.02 -3.96
C PRO A 225 0.35 21.72 -3.16
N VAL A 226 -0.22 21.67 -1.95
CA VAL A 226 -0.17 20.44 -1.13
C VAL A 226 -1.00 19.33 -1.77
N ASN A 227 -0.45 18.11 -1.81
CA ASN A 227 -1.14 16.92 -2.27
C ASN A 227 -0.81 15.72 -1.38
N LEU A 228 -1.82 15.17 -0.70
CA LEU A 228 -1.67 14.06 0.24
C LEU A 228 -1.31 12.73 -0.44
N ALA A 229 -1.61 12.58 -1.74
CA ALA A 229 -1.27 11.36 -2.48
C ALA A 229 0.24 11.14 -2.56
N TYR A 230 1.06 12.20 -2.49
CA TYR A 230 2.52 12.09 -2.53
C TYR A 230 3.10 11.28 -1.36
N LEU A 231 2.39 11.15 -0.24
CA LEU A 231 2.80 10.28 0.87
C LEU A 231 2.91 8.80 0.46
N LEU A 232 2.24 8.41 -0.63
CA LEU A 232 2.31 7.06 -1.18
C LEU A 232 3.58 6.80 -2.01
N LEU A 233 4.38 7.82 -2.32
CA LEU A 233 5.62 7.63 -3.05
C LEU A 233 6.68 7.06 -2.09
N GLY A 234 7.11 5.82 -2.31
CA GLY A 234 8.06 5.10 -1.45
C GLY A 234 7.44 4.48 -0.19
N HIS A 235 6.12 4.37 -0.09
CA HIS A 235 5.45 4.03 1.17
C HIS A 235 5.61 2.57 1.66
N GLY A 236 6.24 1.70 0.88
CA GLY A 236 6.56 0.32 1.26
C GLY A 236 5.38 -0.63 1.44
N GLY A 237 4.13 -0.19 1.24
CA GLY A 237 2.95 -0.98 1.63
C GLY A 237 2.42 -0.67 3.04
N HIS A 238 3.08 0.22 3.79
CA HIS A 238 2.87 0.38 5.23
C HIS A 238 1.67 1.25 5.61
N LEU A 239 1.21 2.09 4.68
CA LEU A 239 0.16 3.08 4.92
C LEU A 239 -1.25 2.55 4.58
N GLY A 240 -1.33 1.42 3.90
CA GLY A 240 -2.57 0.89 3.32
C GLY A 240 -2.34 0.14 2.03
N VAL A 241 -3.41 -0.47 1.52
CA VAL A 241 -3.41 -1.16 0.23
C VAL A 241 -3.89 -0.22 -0.86
N LEU A 242 -3.05 0.00 -1.87
CA LEU A 242 -3.41 0.81 -3.03
C LEU A 242 -4.48 0.11 -3.86
N GLU A 243 -5.57 0.81 -4.19
CA GLU A 243 -6.59 0.31 -5.11
C GLU A 243 -6.38 0.85 -6.52
N TRP A 244 -6.18 2.15 -6.63
CA TRP A 244 -5.97 2.86 -7.89
C TRP A 244 -5.34 4.24 -7.68
N VAL A 245 -4.77 4.79 -8.75
CA VAL A 245 -4.24 6.15 -8.81
C VAL A 245 -4.63 6.87 -10.09
N VAL A 246 -4.45 8.19 -10.07
CA VAL A 246 -4.50 9.04 -11.26
C VAL A 246 -3.13 9.70 -11.43
N ILE A 247 -2.51 9.48 -12.58
CA ILE A 247 -1.24 10.10 -12.97
C ILE A 247 -1.47 11.10 -14.11
N GLN A 248 -0.93 12.30 -13.98
CA GLN A 248 -0.79 13.26 -15.06
C GLN A 248 0.52 13.01 -15.80
N GLN A 249 0.42 12.33 -16.94
CA GLN A 249 1.57 11.88 -17.71
C GLN A 249 2.47 13.03 -18.17
N SER A 250 1.89 14.21 -18.47
CA SER A 250 2.65 15.39 -18.91
C SER A 250 3.59 15.95 -17.85
N GLU A 251 3.30 15.73 -16.57
CA GLU A 251 4.09 16.19 -15.42
C GLU A 251 5.05 15.14 -14.89
N LEU A 252 4.78 13.85 -15.15
CA LEU A 252 5.64 12.75 -14.73
C LEU A 252 7.06 12.88 -15.29
N ARG A 253 8.04 12.93 -14.39
CA ARG A 253 9.49 12.91 -14.66
C ARG A 253 10.10 11.81 -13.81
N VAL A 254 10.92 10.96 -14.41
CA VAL A 254 11.69 9.97 -13.64
C VAL A 254 12.73 10.70 -12.78
N PRO A 255 12.81 10.41 -11.47
CA PRO A 255 13.82 11.04 -10.63
C PRO A 255 15.21 10.51 -10.97
N PRO A 256 16.27 11.30 -10.74
CA PRO A 256 17.62 10.79 -10.90
C PRO A 256 17.89 9.64 -9.91
N PRO A 257 18.71 8.64 -10.26
CA PRO A 257 19.08 7.60 -9.31
C PRO A 257 19.72 8.23 -8.07
N LEU A 258 19.46 7.65 -6.89
CA LEU A 258 20.09 8.05 -5.63
C LEU A 258 21.61 7.92 -5.77
N LYS A 259 22.32 9.06 -5.74
CA LYS A 259 23.79 9.12 -5.82
C LYS A 259 24.43 9.64 -4.53
N SER A 260 23.64 9.75 -3.47
CA SER A 260 23.98 10.58 -2.33
C SER A 260 24.69 9.78 -1.25
N PRO A 261 25.59 10.41 -0.48
CA PRO A 261 26.22 9.75 0.65
C PRO A 261 25.14 9.26 1.62
N PRO A 262 25.38 8.13 2.31
CA PRO A 262 24.47 7.66 3.34
C PRO A 262 24.29 8.74 4.40
N LEU A 263 23.07 8.82 4.94
CA LEU A 263 22.74 9.69 6.06
C LEU A 263 23.71 9.45 7.23
N SER A 264 24.03 10.49 7.99
CA SER A 264 24.72 10.33 9.27
C SER A 264 23.86 9.54 10.27
N ALA A 265 24.46 8.92 11.29
CA ALA A 265 23.70 8.17 12.30
C ALA A 265 22.58 9.01 12.94
N THR A 266 22.84 10.29 13.23
CA THR A 266 21.82 11.22 13.75
C THR A 266 20.69 11.45 12.75
N GLN A 267 21.02 11.67 11.47
CA GLN A 267 20.00 11.86 10.42
C GLN A 267 19.17 10.60 10.18
N GLN A 268 19.77 9.42 10.30
CA GLN A 268 19.06 8.14 10.21
C GLN A 268 18.05 7.99 11.34
N ILE A 269 18.44 8.29 12.58
CA ILE A 269 17.54 8.25 13.73
C ILE A 269 16.35 9.20 13.52
N LEU A 270 16.62 10.44 13.12
CA LEU A 270 15.56 11.43 12.85
C LEU A 270 14.59 10.97 11.75
N ALA A 271 15.11 10.38 10.67
CA ALA A 271 14.28 9.81 9.60
C ALA A 271 13.41 8.66 10.11
N GLN A 272 14.00 7.73 10.87
CA GLN A 272 13.30 6.58 11.44
C GLN A 272 12.21 6.99 12.44
N GLU A 273 12.48 7.96 13.31
CA GLU A 273 11.49 8.47 14.27
C GLU A 273 10.32 9.15 13.54
N LEU A 274 10.61 9.93 12.49
CA LEU A 274 9.58 10.56 11.67
C LEU A 274 8.73 9.51 10.95
N ASP A 275 9.37 8.51 10.36
CA ASP A 275 8.69 7.42 9.66
C ASP A 275 7.83 6.57 10.61
N ALA A 276 8.35 6.24 11.79
CA ALA A 276 7.59 5.53 12.82
C ALA A 276 6.35 6.32 13.26
N ALA A 277 6.47 7.65 13.42
CA ALA A 277 5.36 8.51 13.79
C ALA A 277 4.29 8.62 12.69
N VAL A 278 4.70 8.70 11.42
CA VAL A 278 3.77 8.68 10.28
C VAL A 278 3.05 7.33 10.21
N ARG A 279 3.79 6.23 10.28
CA ARG A 279 3.21 4.88 10.18
C ARG A 279 2.22 4.60 11.31
N ALA A 280 2.58 4.92 12.56
CA ALA A 280 1.68 4.74 13.71
C ALA A 280 0.36 5.51 13.56
N ALA A 281 0.33 6.60 12.79
CA ALA A 281 -0.90 7.33 12.49
C ALA A 281 -1.78 6.62 11.44
N PHE A 282 -1.19 5.91 10.48
CA PHE A 282 -1.92 5.20 9.41
C PHE A 282 -2.34 3.79 9.81
N ASP A 283 -1.51 3.09 10.57
CA ASP A 283 -1.67 1.67 10.91
C ASP A 283 -1.36 1.40 12.39
N PRO A 284 -2.23 1.85 13.32
CA PRO A 284 -1.99 1.73 14.76
C PRO A 284 -1.99 0.27 15.24
N ASP A 285 -2.66 -0.64 14.51
CA ASP A 285 -2.75 -2.07 14.83
C ASP A 285 -1.65 -2.90 14.15
N ALA A 286 -0.75 -2.24 13.41
CA ALA A 286 0.32 -2.87 12.62
C ALA A 286 -0.18 -3.99 11.70
N LEU A 287 -1.32 -3.79 11.02
CA LEU A 287 -1.89 -4.76 10.09
C LEU A 287 -1.00 -4.98 8.86
N PHE A 288 -0.34 -3.92 8.40
CA PHE A 288 0.56 -3.92 7.27
C PHE A 288 2.01 -4.09 7.73
N SER A 289 2.87 -4.39 6.76
CA SER A 289 4.27 -4.75 6.98
C SER A 289 5.11 -3.73 7.74
N PHE A 290 6.15 -4.23 8.44
CA PHE A 290 7.17 -3.44 9.13
C PHE A 290 8.35 -3.03 8.26
#